data_AF-A0A7V0Y3F1-F1
#
_entry.id   AF-A0A7V0Y3F1-F1
#
_cell.length_a   1.000
_cell.length_b   1.000
_cell.length_c   1.000
_cell.angle_alpha   90.00
_cell.angle_beta   90.00
_cell.angle_gamma   90.00
#
_symmetry.space_group_name_H-M   'P 1'
#
loop_
_entity.id
_entity.type
_entity.pdbx_description
1 polymer ?
#
loop_
_entity_poly.entity_id
_entity_poly.type
_entity_poly.pdbx_seq_one_letter_code
_entity_poly.pdbx_strand_id
1 'polypeptide(L)' 'MNKLLRFLCILGAVGLFFSPFALSTPEIAKKEKQACLACHTAVGKAELNEAGKYYKEHGVLPKKK' A
#
# COMPACT_ATOMS: atom_id res chain seq x y z
N MET A 1 7.63 17.37 29.80
CA MET A 1 7.23 17.25 28.39
C MET A 1 5.77 17.69 28.26
N ASN A 2 5.51 18.83 27.62
CA ASN A 2 4.16 19.44 27.58
C ASN A 2 3.18 18.52 26.85
N LYS A 3 1.95 18.41 27.36
CA LYS A 3 0.94 17.46 26.86
C LYS A 3 0.65 17.66 25.36
N LEU A 4 0.71 18.91 24.89
CA LEU A 4 0.53 19.26 23.47
C LEU A 4 1.69 18.76 22.58
N LEU A 5 2.93 18.92 23.04
CA LEU A 5 4.11 18.43 22.33
C LEU A 5 4.11 16.89 22.28
N ARG A 6 3.68 16.25 23.38
CA ARG A 6 3.47 14.79 23.41
C ARG A 6 2.43 14.34 22.39
N PHE A 7 1.30 15.05 22.25
CA PHE A 7 0.25 14.69 21.29
C PHE A 7 0.69 14.84 19.82
N LEU A 8 1.42 15.90 19.49
CA LEU A 8 1.91 16.12 18.12
C LEU A 8 2.95 15.07 17.71
N CYS A 9 3.84 14.70 18.62
CA CYS A 9 4.79 13.61 18.38
C CYS A 9 4.06 12.27 18.15
N ILE A 10 2.95 12.00 18.84
CA ILE A 10 2.18 10.76 18.68
C ILE A 10 1.44 10.74 17.34
N LEU A 11 0.79 11.84 16.93
CA LEU A 11 0.08 11.90 15.64
C LEU A 11 1.02 11.84 14.44
N GLY A 12 2.18 12.51 14.51
CA GLY A 12 3.21 12.41 13.47
C GLY A 12 3.78 11.00 13.34
N ALA A 13 3.98 10.31 14.47
CA ALA A 13 4.43 8.92 14.48
C ALA A 13 3.42 7.96 13.84
N VAL A 14 2.11 8.17 14.03
CA VAL A 14 1.04 7.36 13.39
C VAL A 14 0.92 7.64 11.89
N GLY A 15 1.05 8.90 11.46
CA GLY A 15 1.01 9.26 10.04
C GLY A 15 2.15 8.65 9.22
N LEU A 16 3.37 8.63 9.78
CA LEU A 16 4.52 7.96 9.17
C LEU A 16 4.33 6.44 9.07
N PHE A 17 3.65 5.86 10.05
CA PHE A 17 3.41 4.42 10.15
C PHE A 17 2.49 3.86 9.05
N PHE A 18 1.58 4.66 8.47
CA PHE A 18 0.68 4.24 7.38
C PHE A 18 1.15 4.63 5.97
N SER A 19 2.30 5.29 5.83
CA SER A 19 2.81 5.74 4.52
C SER A 19 3.11 4.62 3.50
N PRO A 20 3.54 3.39 3.87
CA PRO A 20 3.86 2.36 2.87
C PRO A 20 2.63 1.66 2.24
N PHE A 21 1.43 1.81 2.82
CA PHE A 21 0.18 1.44 2.15
C PHE A 21 -0.15 2.42 0.99
N ALA A 22 0.49 3.59 0.98
CA ALA A 22 0.40 4.57 -0.10
C ALA A 22 1.45 4.37 -1.22
N LEU A 23 2.33 3.36 -1.11
CA LEU A 23 3.35 3.02 -2.12
C LEU A 23 3.21 1.58 -2.64
N SER A 24 2.01 1.21 -3.09
CA SER A 24 1.98 0.53 -4.40
C SER A 24 2.62 1.51 -5.39
N THR A 25 3.34 1.09 -6.45
CA THR A 25 3.87 2.10 -7.39
C THR A 25 2.70 3.04 -7.71
N PRO A 26 2.81 4.34 -7.39
CA PRO A 26 1.63 5.21 -7.32
C PRO A 26 0.88 5.18 -8.66
N GLU A 27 1.62 4.89 -9.73
CA GLU A 27 1.18 4.58 -11.08
C GLU A 27 0.18 3.40 -11.16
N ILE A 28 0.50 2.22 -10.61
CA ILE A 28 -0.39 1.05 -10.66
C ILE A 28 -1.55 1.21 -9.67
N ALA A 29 -1.29 1.74 -8.47
CA ALA A 29 -2.33 2.05 -7.50
C ALA A 29 -3.37 3.01 -8.08
N LYS A 30 -2.91 4.02 -8.83
CA LYS A 30 -3.75 5.00 -9.52
C LYS A 30 -4.46 4.42 -10.73
N LYS A 31 -3.77 3.61 -11.53
CA LYS A 31 -4.33 2.97 -12.73
C LYS A 31 -5.46 2.01 -12.36
N GLU A 32 -5.21 1.13 -11.40
CA GLU A 32 -6.13 0.05 -11.04
C GLU A 32 -7.06 0.41 -9.87
N LYS A 33 -6.79 1.52 -9.16
CA LYS A 33 -7.51 1.95 -7.93
C LYS A 33 -7.55 0.87 -6.83
N GLN A 34 -6.49 0.07 -6.74
CA GLN A 34 -6.37 -1.03 -5.77
C GLN A 34 -5.17 -0.83 -4.85
N ALA A 35 -5.30 -1.28 -3.61
CA ALA A 35 -4.19 -1.25 -2.64
C ALA A 35 -3.07 -2.22 -3.04
N CYS A 36 -1.85 -1.99 -2.54
CA CYS A 36 -0.67 -2.83 -2.82
C CYS A 36 -0.89 -4.33 -2.53
N LEU A 37 -1.72 -4.64 -1.53
CA LEU A 37 -2.16 -6.00 -1.18
C LEU A 37 -2.95 -6.71 -2.29
N ALA A 38 -3.42 -5.98 -3.31
CA ALA A 38 -4.06 -6.57 -4.46
C ALA A 38 -3.05 -7.34 -5.33
N CYS A 39 -1.81 -6.85 -5.44
CA CYS A 39 -0.75 -7.52 -6.21
C CYS A 39 0.20 -8.31 -5.32
N HIS A 40 0.41 -7.87 -4.09
CA HIS A 40 1.38 -8.47 -3.17
C HIS A 40 0.71 -9.24 -2.04
N THR A 41 1.39 -10.27 -1.55
CA THR A 41 0.91 -11.09 -0.42
C THR A 41 0.82 -10.28 0.88
N ALA A 42 1.66 -9.27 1.03
CA ALA A 42 1.64 -8.31 2.13
C ALA A 42 2.21 -6.95 1.69
N VAL A 43 1.91 -5.88 2.44
CA VAL A 43 2.44 -4.54 2.14
C VAL A 43 3.95 -4.52 2.33
N GLY A 44 4.65 -3.94 1.34
CA GLY A 44 6.11 -3.84 1.34
C GLY A 44 6.84 -5.13 0.98
N LYS A 45 6.14 -6.25 0.71
CA LYS A 45 6.75 -7.46 0.17
C LYS A 45 6.80 -7.40 -1.35
N ALA A 46 7.92 -7.80 -1.94
CA ALA A 46 8.05 -7.96 -3.39
C ALA A 46 7.37 -9.23 -3.92
N GLU A 47 6.99 -10.16 -3.03
CA GLU A 47 6.28 -11.39 -3.40
C GLU A 47 4.89 -11.06 -3.95
N LEU A 48 4.60 -11.55 -5.15
CA LEU A 48 3.33 -11.37 -5.82
C LEU A 48 2.37 -12.49 -5.43
N ASN A 49 1.14 -12.12 -5.07
CA ASN A 49 0.05 -13.07 -4.96
C ASN A 49 -0.43 -13.47 -6.37
N GLU A 50 -1.43 -14.35 -6.46
CA GLU A 50 -1.95 -14.82 -7.76
C GLU A 50 -2.42 -13.68 -8.67
N ALA A 51 -3.01 -12.61 -8.10
CA ALA A 51 -3.42 -11.44 -8.87
C ALA A 51 -2.24 -10.60 -9.35
N GLY A 52 -1.18 -10.47 -8.56
CA GLY A 52 0.06 -9.81 -8.97
C GLY A 52 0.81 -10.59 -10.05
N LYS A 53 0.83 -11.93 -9.98
CA LYS A 53 1.38 -12.79 -11.04
C LYS A 53 0.60 -12.62 -12.33
N TYR A 54 -0.73 -12.63 -12.26
CA TYR A 54 -1.60 -12.35 -13.40
C TYR A 54 -1.34 -10.97 -14.02
N TYR A 55 -1.17 -9.93 -13.20
CA TYR A 55 -0.82 -8.60 -13.69
C TYR A 55 0.52 -8.56 -14.42
N LYS A 56 1.52 -9.28 -13.92
CA LYS A 56 2.85 -9.35 -14.54
C LYS A 56 2.77 -9.92 -15.95
N GLU A 57 1.87 -10.87 -16.18
CA GLU A 57 1.71 -11.56 -17.47
C GLU A 57 0.75 -10.82 -18.41
N HIS A 58 -0.31 -10.21 -17.88
CA HIS A 58 -1.42 -9.64 -18.66
C HIS A 58 -1.50 -8.10 -18.63
N GLY A 59 -0.74 -7.43 -17.77
CA GLY A 59 -0.72 -5.96 -17.62
C GLY A 59 -2.00 -5.34 -17.02
N VAL A 60 -2.93 -6.17 -16.56
CA VAL A 60 -4.21 -5.79 -15.94
C VAL A 60 -4.49 -6.67 -14.73
N LEU A 61 -5.11 -6.11 -13.67
CA LEU A 61 -5.45 -6.94 -12.50
C LEU A 61 -6.68 -7.79 -12.80
N PRO A 62 -6.74 -9.03 -12.29
CA PRO A 62 -7.94 -9.84 -12.44
C PRO A 62 -9.09 -9.16 -11.69
N LYS A 63 -10.25 -9.04 -12.35
CA LYS A 63 -11.45 -8.50 -11.70
C LYS A 63 -11.87 -9.46 -10.59
N LYS A 64 -11.82 -9.02 -9.34
CA LYS A 64 -12.46 -9.73 -8.23
C LYS A 64 -13.97 -9.74 -8.52
N LYS A 65 -14.57 -10.93 -8.60
CA LYS A 65 -16.02 -11.10 -8.69
C LYS A 65 -16.68 -10.65 -7.40
#